data_AF-A0A951V7A8-F1
#
_entry.id   AF-A0A951V7A8-F1
#
_cell.length_a   1.000
_cell.length_b   1.000
_cell.length_c   1.000
_cell.angle_alpha   90.00
_cell.angle_beta   90.00
_cell.angle_gamma   90.00
#
_symmetry.space_group_name_H-M   'P 1'
#
loop_
_entity.id
_entity.type
_entity.pdbx_description
1 polymer ?
#
loop_
_entity_poly.entity_id
_entity_poly.type
_entity_poly.pdbx_seq_one_letter_code
_entity_poly.pdbx_strand_id
1 'polypeptide(L)'
;MTDVNIATQILIDAYQDRYDMAMLISGDSDLVPPIKAIHKLFRHKRVFVAFPPKRHNASVALVAKGSLMIGRKKLVDSLFEEEVPKKDGFILKKPKEWL
;
A
#
# COMPACT_ATOMS: atom_id res chain seq x y z
N MET A 1 -0.35 10.99 -11.49
CA MET A 1 1.02 10.43 -11.61
C MET A 1 1.41 9.91 -10.22
N THR A 2 0.93 8.71 -9.87
CA THR A 2 0.98 8.20 -8.49
C THR A 2 2.11 7.19 -8.31
N ASP A 3 2.32 6.32 -9.29
CA ASP A 3 3.30 5.23 -9.20
C ASP A 3 4.73 5.75 -9.16
N VAL A 4 5.03 6.79 -9.96
CA VAL A 4 6.33 7.50 -9.92
C VAL A 4 6.59 8.08 -8.53
N ASN A 5 5.60 8.76 -7.95
CA ASN A 5 5.76 9.36 -6.62
C ASN A 5 6.01 8.30 -5.54
N ILE A 6 5.27 7.18 -5.57
CA ILE A 6 5.46 6.07 -4.62
C ILE A 6 6.86 5.47 -4.79
N ALA A 7 7.26 5.14 -6.03
CA ALA A 7 8.57 4.56 -6.34
C ALA A 7 9.73 5.47 -5.92
N THR A 8 9.61 6.77 -6.15
CA THR A 8 10.60 7.76 -5.74
C THR A 8 10.69 7.88 -4.23
N GLN A 9 9.57 8.04 -3.52
CA GLN A 9 9.57 8.24 -2.08
C GLN A 9 10.08 7.01 -1.32
N ILE A 10 9.65 5.80 -1.69
CA ILE A 10 10.11 4.57 -1.01
C ILE A 10 11.63 4.36 -1.14
N LEU A 11 12.24 4.80 -2.25
CA LEU A 11 13.69 4.77 -2.46
C LEU A 11 14.40 5.88 -1.68
N ILE A 12 13.88 7.11 -1.68
CA ILE A 12 14.43 8.22 -0.90
C ILE A 12 14.44 7.87 0.59
N ASP A 13 13.32 7.34 1.11
CA ASP A 13 13.21 6.96 2.50
C ASP A 13 14.12 5.77 2.85
N ALA A 14 14.38 4.85 1.90
CA ALA A 14 15.35 3.77 2.10
C ALA A 14 16.77 4.34 2.22
N TYR A 15 17.11 5.28 1.34
CA TYR A 15 18.42 5.93 1.29
C TYR A 15 18.68 6.80 2.53
N GLN A 16 17.65 7.50 3.00
CA GLN A 16 17.69 8.32 4.22
C GLN A 16 17.53 7.51 5.51
N ASP A 17 17.49 6.18 5.43
CA ASP A 17 17.37 5.27 6.57
C ASP A 17 16.11 5.49 7.42
N ARG A 18 14.99 5.91 6.81
CA ARG A 18 13.77 6.33 7.53
C ARG A 18 12.82 5.20 7.92
N TYR A 19 13.08 3.98 7.46
CA TYR A 19 12.30 2.80 7.81
C TYR A 19 13.21 1.57 7.80
N ASP A 20 12.91 0.53 8.58
CA ASP A 20 13.52 -0.81 8.40
C ASP A 20 12.67 -1.71 7.50
N MET A 21 11.35 -1.55 7.59
CA MET A 21 10.38 -2.20 6.73
C MET A 21 9.38 -1.19 6.19
N ALA A 22 9.20 -1.18 4.87
CA ALA A 22 8.10 -0.48 4.22
C ALA A 22 6.97 -1.47 3.92
N MET A 23 5.73 -1.09 4.25
CA MET A 23 4.53 -1.83 3.84
C MET A 23 3.91 -1.14 2.63
N LEU A 24 3.99 -1.79 1.47
CA LEU A 24 3.44 -1.30 0.22
C LEU A 24 2.04 -1.87 0.00
N ILE A 25 1.03 -1.02 -0.01
CA ILE A 25 -0.36 -1.42 -0.30
C ILE A 25 -0.59 -1.24 -1.81
N SER A 26 -0.29 -2.27 -2.60
CA SER A 26 -0.48 -2.23 -4.05
C SER A 26 -0.48 -3.64 -4.66
N GLY A 27 -1.12 -3.75 -5.83
CA GLY A 27 -1.01 -4.90 -6.74
C GLY A 27 -0.25 -4.60 -8.03
N ASP A 28 0.33 -3.41 -8.12
CA ASP A 28 0.90 -2.89 -9.36
C ASP A 28 2.29 -3.46 -9.63
N SER A 29 2.45 -4.09 -10.79
CA SER A 29 3.75 -4.62 -11.25
C SER A 29 4.76 -3.53 -11.60
N ASP A 30 4.32 -2.30 -11.85
CA ASP A 30 5.22 -1.18 -12.15
C ASP A 30 6.06 -0.78 -10.92
N LEU A 31 5.70 -1.26 -9.72
CA LEU A 31 6.47 -1.10 -8.49
C LEU A 31 7.48 -2.24 -8.25
N VAL A 32 7.59 -3.23 -9.15
CA VAL A 32 8.64 -4.26 -9.05
C VAL A 32 10.07 -3.69 -9.11
N PRO A 33 10.40 -2.76 -10.03
CA PRO A 33 11.74 -2.16 -10.09
C PRO A 33 12.20 -1.50 -8.77
N PRO A 34 11.43 -0.61 -8.10
CA PRO A 34 11.88 -0.03 -6.84
C PRO A 34 12.01 -1.06 -5.72
N ILE A 35 11.13 -2.09 -5.64
CA ILE A 35 11.28 -3.17 -4.65
C ILE A 35 12.62 -3.90 -4.83
N LYS A 36 12.95 -4.30 -6.06
CA LYS A 36 14.22 -4.96 -6.38
C LYS A 36 15.42 -4.07 -6.06
N ALA A 37 15.33 -2.78 -6.41
CA ALA A 37 16.40 -1.82 -6.14
C ALA A 37 16.66 -1.68 -4.63
N ILE A 38 15.61 -1.55 -3.81
CA ILE A 38 15.74 -1.46 -2.36
C ILE A 38 16.43 -2.69 -1.79
N HIS A 39 15.98 -3.89 -2.15
CA HIS A 39 16.58 -5.12 -1.58
C HIS A 39 18.00 -5.37 -2.08
N LYS A 40 18.36 -4.86 -3.27
CA LYS A 40 19.71 -4.93 -3.81
C LYS A 40 20.67 -3.96 -3.11
N LEU A 41 20.26 -2.69 -2.95
CA LEU A 41 21.10 -1.61 -2.43
C LEU A 41 21.14 -1.59 -0.90
N PHE A 42 20.02 -1.90 -0.24
CA PHE A 42 19.86 -1.81 1.21
C PHE A 42 19.49 -3.19 1.79
N ARG A 43 20.49 -4.05 1.98
CA ARG A 43 20.29 -5.48 2.31
C ARG A 43 19.46 -5.74 3.57
N HIS A 44 19.58 -4.86 4.57
CA HIS A 44 18.85 -4.95 5.84
C HIS A 44 17.39 -4.48 5.74
N LYS A 45 17.05 -3.68 4.72
CA LYS A 45 15.69 -3.16 4.52
C LYS A 45 14.76 -4.21 3.93
N ARG A 46 13.47 -4.06 4.24
CA ARG A 46 12.41 -4.96 3.78
C ARG A 46 11.30 -4.17 3.13
N VAL A 47 10.75 -4.72 2.04
CA VAL A 47 9.49 -4.25 1.48
C VAL A 47 8.52 -5.41 1.56
N PHE A 48 7.45 -5.19 2.32
CA PHE A 48 6.36 -6.13 2.52
C PHE A 48 5.13 -5.62 1.75
N VAL A 49 4.44 -6.49 1.01
CA VAL A 49 3.34 -6.07 0.15
C VAL A 49 1.99 -6.52 0.71
N ALA A 50 1.07 -5.58 0.90
CA ALA A 50 -0.31 -5.87 1.25
C ALA A 50 -1.21 -5.67 0.03
N PHE A 51 -1.67 -6.76 -0.56
CA PHE A 51 -2.50 -6.73 -1.75
C PHE A 51 -3.94 -6.33 -1.44
N PRO A 52 -4.51 -5.32 -2.12
CA PRO A 52 -5.94 -5.09 -2.09
C PRO A 52 -6.73 -6.30 -2.64
N PRO A 53 -8.02 -6.47 -2.28
CA PRO A 53 -8.85 -7.54 -2.81
C PRO A 53 -8.82 -7.58 -4.34
N LYS A 54 -8.69 -8.79 -4.91
CA LYS A 54 -8.64 -9.02 -6.37
C LYS A 54 -7.47 -8.33 -7.11
N ARG A 55 -6.48 -7.80 -6.39
CA ARG A 55 -5.29 -7.14 -6.95
C ARG A 55 -3.99 -7.90 -6.64
N HIS A 56 -4.07 -9.18 -6.31
CA HIS A 56 -2.86 -9.98 -6.11
C HIS A 56 -2.07 -10.14 -7.41
N ASN A 57 -0.77 -9.93 -7.34
CA ASN A 57 0.15 -10.06 -8.48
C ASN A 57 1.35 -10.92 -8.09
N ALA A 58 1.52 -12.06 -8.78
CA ALA A 58 2.59 -13.02 -8.49
C ALA A 58 3.99 -12.43 -8.66
N SER A 59 4.21 -11.55 -9.65
CA SER A 59 5.52 -10.93 -9.89
C SER A 59 5.93 -10.01 -8.74
N VAL A 60 4.96 -9.27 -8.18
CA VAL A 60 5.15 -8.39 -7.03
C VAL A 60 5.39 -9.22 -5.76
N ALA A 61 4.60 -10.27 -5.55
CA ALA A 61 4.74 -11.16 -4.40
C ALA A 61 6.11 -11.83 -4.35
N LEU A 62 6.63 -12.25 -5.52
CA LEU A 62 7.92 -12.92 -5.65
C LEU A 62 9.11 -12.04 -5.24
N VAL A 63 9.04 -10.73 -5.50
CA VAL A 63 10.14 -9.80 -5.21
C VAL A 63 10.04 -9.18 -3.82
N ALA A 64 8.87 -9.23 -3.20
CA ALA A 64 8.67 -8.76 -1.84
C ALA A 64 9.33 -9.71 -0.82
N LYS A 65 9.78 -9.17 0.32
CA LYS A 65 10.29 -10.00 1.45
C LYS A 65 9.16 -10.55 2.33
N GLY A 66 7.94 -10.56 1.81
CA GLY A 66 6.72 -11.01 2.47
C GLY A 66 5.50 -10.32 1.84
N SER A 67 4.35 -11.00 1.86
CA SER A 67 3.11 -10.40 1.41
C SER A 67 1.89 -10.95 2.14
N LEU A 68 0.79 -10.21 2.09
CA LEU A 68 -0.53 -10.65 2.56
C LEU A 68 -1.63 -10.12 1.65
N MET A 69 -2.80 -10.74 1.72
CA MET A 69 -4.03 -10.21 1.13
C MET A 69 -4.80 -9.42 2.18
N ILE A 70 -5.21 -8.19 1.85
CA ILE A 70 -6.20 -7.45 2.62
C ILE A 70 -7.57 -8.06 2.29
N GLY A 71 -8.08 -8.91 3.19
CA GLY A 71 -9.38 -9.56 3.00
C GLY A 71 -10.54 -8.58 3.04
N ARG A 72 -11.61 -8.86 2.28
CA ARG A 72 -12.81 -7.99 2.24
C ARG A 72 -13.39 -7.69 3.61
N LYS A 73 -13.46 -8.69 4.51
CA LYS A 73 -13.95 -8.48 5.87
C LYS A 73 -13.18 -7.39 6.62
N LYS A 74 -11.85 -7.34 6.51
CA LYS A 74 -11.03 -6.30 7.15
C LYS A 74 -11.39 -4.90 6.64
N LEU A 75 -11.68 -4.76 5.34
CA LEU A 75 -12.13 -3.49 4.78
C LEU A 75 -13.48 -3.09 5.37
N VAL A 76 -14.47 -3.99 5.34
CA VAL A 76 -15.82 -3.73 5.87
C VAL A 76 -15.76 -3.32 7.35
N ASP A 77 -15.00 -4.06 8.16
CA ASP A 77 -14.87 -3.82 9.60
C ASP A 77 -14.10 -2.51 9.90
N SER A 78 -13.41 -1.91 8.91
CA SER A 78 -12.62 -0.67 9.07
C SER A 78 -13.23 0.54 8.35
N LEU A 79 -14.45 0.44 7.84
CA LEU A 79 -15.17 1.57 7.25
C LEU A 79 -15.73 2.46 8.36
N PHE A 80 -15.78 3.77 8.07
CA PHE A 80 -16.61 4.68 8.86
C PHE A 80 -18.10 4.34 8.70
N GLU A 81 -18.92 4.91 9.58
CA GLU A 81 -20.37 4.88 9.45
C GLU A 81 -20.84 5.46 8.10
N GLU A 82 -22.08 5.16 7.72
CA GLU A 82 -22.61 5.60 6.42
C GLU A 82 -22.68 7.12 6.29
N GLU A 83 -22.85 7.80 7.42
CA GLU A 83 -22.91 9.24 7.53
C GLU A 83 -21.93 9.72 8.61
N VAL A 84 -21.01 10.60 8.24
CA VAL A 84 -20.04 11.19 9.18
C VAL A 84 -20.31 12.69 9.28
N PRO A 85 -20.83 13.19 10.43
CA PRO A 85 -21.06 14.61 10.62
C PRO A 85 -19.73 15.35 10.84
N LYS A 86 -19.51 16.42 10.09
CA LYS A 86 -18.38 17.32 10.28
C LYS A 86 -18.71 18.40 11.31
N LYS A 87 -17.67 19.06 11.84
CA LYS A 87 -17.80 20.16 12.83
C LYS A 87 -18.60 21.36 12.31
N ASP A 88 -18.66 21.55 11.00
CA ASP A 88 -19.38 22.61 10.29
C ASP A 88 -20.86 22.25 10.01
N GLY A 89 -21.32 21.06 10.43
CA GLY A 89 -22.67 20.56 10.19
C GLY A 89 -22.86 19.85 8.85
N PHE A 90 -21.85 19.80 7.98
CA PHE A 90 -21.92 19.05 6.73
C PHE A 90 -21.83 17.53 6.98
N ILE A 91 -22.68 16.75 6.32
CA ILE A 91 -22.71 15.29 6.45
C ILE A 91 -21.99 14.65 5.26
N LEU A 92 -20.91 13.94 5.54
CA LEU A 92 -20.24 13.09 4.56
C LEU A 92 -21.01 11.79 4.42
N LYS A 93 -21.53 11.50 3.22
CA LYS A 93 -22.20 10.22 2.94
C LYS A 93 -21.25 9.27 2.23
N LYS A 94 -21.18 8.03 2.71
CA LYS A 94 -20.42 6.95 2.09
C LYS A 94 -20.98 6.66 0.68
N PRO A 95 -20.14 6.63 -0.37
CA PRO A 95 -20.58 6.23 -1.71
C PRO A 95 -21.06 4.78 -1.74
N LYS A 96 -22.07 4.48 -2.58
CA LYS A 96 -22.68 3.14 -2.65
C LYS A 96 -21.73 2.08 -3.20
N GLU A 97 -20.74 2.51 -3.98
CA GLU A 97 -19.75 1.69 -4.65
C GLU A 97 -18.57 1.27 -3.75
N TRP A 98 -18.50 1.73 -2.50
CA TRP A 98 -17.38 1.41 -1.58
C TRP A 98 -17.48 0.03 -0.89
N LEU A 99 -18.20 -0.93 -1.49
CA LEU A 99 -18.35 -2.33 -1.03
C LEU A 99 -18.50 -3.36 -2.18
#